data_AF-A0A074LQM0-F1
#
_entry.id   AF-A0A074LQM0-F1
#
_cell.length_a   1.000
_cell.length_b   1.000
_cell.length_c   1.000
_cell.angle_alpha   90.00
_cell.angle_beta   90.00
_cell.angle_gamma   90.00
#
_symmetry.space_group_name_H-M   'P 1'
#
loop_
_entity.id
_entity.type
_entity.pdbx_description
1 polymer ?
#
loop_
_entity_poly.entity_id
_entity_poly.type
_entity_poly.pdbx_seq_one_letter_code
_entity_poly.pdbx_strand_id
1 'polypeptide(L)'
;MWKNVTMKQILLITDGCSNRGSNPVEAATFARKLGIAVNVVGIVDGGDLNSAGRQEVQAIAEAGGGVSRIVEARQLAMTMQMVTKHTVQMTIQQVVNKELRQLMGTDADGLPPEKRSDVAEMVDKLGDEAALQLVVVIDTSASMHDKLPTVREAIRDLKIGLDVRKGQHQAAILTFPGQQGEDVSVVADFTQQANLVDLMNALRANGGTPTGPAIEKATRMLSQQLIERPANREDDGDGDMAAYVV
;
A
#
# COMPACT_ATOMS: atom_id res chain seq x y z
N MET A 1 -16.77 13.77 10.49
CA MET A 1 -15.43 14.03 9.93
C MET A 1 -14.74 12.77 9.42
N TRP A 2 -14.73 11.64 10.16
CA TRP A 2 -13.94 10.44 9.81
C TRP A 2 -14.57 9.44 8.84
N LYS A 3 -15.88 9.57 8.51
CA LYS A 3 -16.64 8.57 7.73
C LYS A 3 -16.18 8.37 6.27
N ASN A 4 -15.29 9.21 5.74
CA ASN A 4 -14.89 9.18 4.31
C ASN A 4 -13.36 9.12 4.09
N VAL A 5 -12.57 8.77 5.10
CA VAL A 5 -11.11 8.65 4.96
C VAL A 5 -10.78 7.33 4.27
N THR A 6 -10.15 7.41 3.10
CA THR A 6 -9.64 6.26 2.36
C THR A 6 -8.14 6.17 2.57
N MET A 7 -7.70 5.07 3.19
CA MET A 7 -6.29 4.75 3.39
C MET A 7 -5.70 4.23 2.10
N LYS A 8 -4.51 4.68 1.74
CA LYS A 8 -3.84 4.31 0.50
C LYS A 8 -2.50 3.66 0.80
N GLN A 9 -2.28 2.48 0.25
CA GLN A 9 -1.08 1.72 0.50
C GLN A 9 -0.52 1.08 -0.77
N ILE A 10 0.79 1.06 -0.86
CA ILE A 10 1.55 0.21 -1.77
C ILE A 10 2.15 -0.91 -0.93
N LEU A 11 1.97 -2.16 -1.34
CA LEU A 11 2.60 -3.34 -0.75
C LEU A 11 3.54 -3.95 -1.78
N LEU A 12 4.83 -3.64 -1.62
CA LEU A 12 5.90 -4.16 -2.47
C LEU A 12 6.35 -5.53 -1.96
N ILE A 13 6.40 -6.51 -2.85
CA ILE A 13 6.90 -7.86 -2.58
C ILE A 13 8.10 -8.09 -3.49
N THR A 14 9.28 -8.34 -2.92
CA THR A 14 10.52 -8.53 -3.67
C THR A 14 11.46 -9.50 -2.97
N ASP A 15 12.39 -10.11 -3.69
CA ASP A 15 13.44 -10.96 -3.15
C ASP A 15 14.85 -10.42 -3.38
N GLY A 16 15.00 -9.21 -3.93
CA GLY A 16 16.27 -8.65 -4.36
C GLY A 16 16.36 -7.13 -4.27
N CYS A 17 17.49 -6.59 -4.72
CA CYS A 17 17.71 -5.14 -4.82
C CYS A 17 17.26 -4.63 -6.20
N SER A 18 16.82 -3.39 -6.26
CA SER A 18 16.65 -2.69 -7.53
C SER A 18 17.98 -2.64 -8.29
N ASN A 19 17.93 -2.98 -9.58
CA ASN A 19 19.11 -3.01 -10.44
C ASN A 19 18.90 -2.27 -11.77
N ARG A 20 17.74 -1.63 -11.94
CA ARG A 20 17.35 -0.89 -13.14
C ARG A 20 16.32 0.18 -12.80
N GLY A 21 16.30 1.28 -13.58
CA GLY A 21 15.28 2.34 -13.45
C GLY A 21 15.62 3.40 -12.41
N SER A 22 14.61 4.15 -11.99
CA SER A 22 14.72 5.22 -10.98
C SER A 22 14.95 4.67 -9.57
N ASN A 23 15.38 5.55 -8.66
CA ASN A 23 15.65 5.21 -7.27
C ASN A 23 14.32 4.88 -6.52
N PRO A 24 14.15 3.66 -5.98
CA PRO A 24 12.92 3.27 -5.30
C PRO A 24 12.67 4.03 -3.99
N VAL A 25 13.70 4.52 -3.32
CA VAL A 25 13.58 5.32 -2.08
C VAL A 25 13.00 6.70 -2.39
N GLU A 26 13.42 7.31 -3.50
CA GLU A 26 12.88 8.60 -3.97
C GLU A 26 11.42 8.45 -4.41
N ALA A 27 11.10 7.38 -5.14
CA ALA A 27 9.73 7.04 -5.51
C ALA A 27 8.83 6.84 -4.29
N ALA A 28 9.30 6.12 -3.26
CA ALA A 28 8.57 5.93 -2.01
C ALA A 28 8.38 7.24 -1.22
N THR A 29 9.41 8.09 -1.18
CA THR A 29 9.33 9.43 -0.59
C THR A 29 8.24 10.27 -1.27
N PHE A 30 8.17 10.20 -2.59
CA PHE A 30 7.14 10.91 -3.36
C PHE A 30 5.74 10.35 -3.07
N ALA A 31 5.56 9.03 -3.02
CA ALA A 31 4.29 8.39 -2.65
C ALA A 31 3.80 8.87 -1.27
N ARG A 32 4.71 8.91 -0.28
CA ARG A 32 4.40 9.39 1.06
C ARG A 32 3.91 10.84 1.08
N LYS A 33 4.50 11.73 0.27
CA LYS A 33 4.05 13.13 0.14
C LYS A 33 2.60 13.24 -0.36
N LEU A 34 2.12 12.25 -1.09
CA LEU A 34 0.74 12.15 -1.58
C LEU A 34 -0.21 11.42 -0.61
N GLY A 35 0.25 11.11 0.61
CA GLY A 35 -0.54 10.39 1.62
C GLY A 35 -0.67 8.89 1.34
N ILE A 36 0.25 8.32 0.57
CA ILE A 36 0.30 6.88 0.26
C ILE A 36 1.42 6.24 1.07
N ALA A 37 1.10 5.26 1.91
CA ALA A 37 2.12 4.52 2.66
C ALA A 37 2.74 3.42 1.77
N VAL A 38 4.06 3.25 1.81
CA VAL A 38 4.75 2.17 1.08
C VAL A 38 5.28 1.14 2.07
N ASN A 39 4.72 -0.05 2.01
CA ASN A 39 5.16 -1.23 2.76
C ASN A 39 6.01 -2.13 1.86
N VAL A 40 6.97 -2.84 2.46
CA VAL A 40 7.85 -3.75 1.73
C VAL A 40 7.98 -5.08 2.44
N VAL A 41 7.74 -6.17 1.73
CA VAL A 41 7.95 -7.53 2.22
C VAL A 41 9.03 -8.19 1.36
N GLY A 42 10.21 -8.37 1.96
CA GLY A 42 11.32 -9.11 1.39
C GLY A 42 11.13 -10.62 1.55
N ILE A 43 11.30 -11.40 0.49
CA ILE A 43 11.20 -12.86 0.53
C ILE A 43 12.59 -13.48 0.53
N VAL A 44 12.83 -14.39 1.49
CA VAL A 44 14.02 -15.24 1.54
C VAL A 44 13.67 -16.70 1.26
N ASP A 45 14.61 -17.45 0.66
CA ASP A 45 14.49 -18.89 0.43
C ASP A 45 15.72 -19.62 0.99
N GLY A 46 15.55 -20.28 2.15
CA GLY A 46 16.57 -21.12 2.78
C GLY A 46 17.88 -20.43 3.21
N GLY A 47 18.01 -19.11 3.02
CA GLY A 47 19.18 -18.30 3.34
C GLY A 47 18.80 -16.85 3.63
N ASP A 48 19.79 -15.99 3.84
CA ASP A 48 19.57 -14.58 4.21
C ASP A 48 19.54 -13.68 2.95
N LEU A 49 18.67 -12.67 2.94
CA LEU A 49 18.84 -11.52 2.03
C LEU A 49 20.23 -10.92 2.27
N ASN A 50 20.94 -10.61 1.18
CA ASN A 50 22.22 -9.91 1.32
C ASN A 50 22.03 -8.59 2.09
N SER A 51 23.07 -8.09 2.75
CA SER A 51 22.97 -6.89 3.60
C SER A 51 22.42 -5.68 2.81
N ALA A 52 22.81 -5.56 1.54
CA ALA A 52 22.31 -4.53 0.63
C ALA A 52 20.79 -4.59 0.40
N GLY A 53 20.23 -5.78 0.17
CA GLY A 53 18.80 -5.97 -0.06
C GLY A 53 17.97 -5.72 1.19
N ARG A 54 18.46 -6.11 2.37
CA ARG A 54 17.80 -5.75 3.64
C ARG A 54 17.75 -4.24 3.83
N GLN A 55 18.87 -3.57 3.56
CA GLN A 55 18.98 -2.12 3.70
C GLN A 55 18.05 -1.40 2.71
N GLU A 56 17.97 -1.86 1.46
CA GLU A 56 17.08 -1.26 0.47
C GLU A 56 15.60 -1.46 0.85
N VAL A 57 15.19 -2.68 1.22
CA VAL A 57 13.82 -2.99 1.68
C VAL A 57 13.43 -2.10 2.86
N GLN A 58 14.33 -1.91 3.82
CA GLN A 58 14.10 -1.04 4.96
C GLN A 58 14.02 0.44 4.56
N ALA A 59 14.97 0.91 3.75
CA ALA A 59 15.03 2.31 3.33
C ALA A 59 13.79 2.73 2.51
N ILE A 60 13.29 1.86 1.64
CA ILE A 60 12.06 2.11 0.86
C ILE A 60 10.86 2.27 1.81
N ALA A 61 10.68 1.34 2.76
CA ALA A 61 9.54 1.39 3.69
C ALA A 61 9.60 2.63 4.59
N GLU A 62 10.78 2.95 5.13
CA GLU A 62 10.98 4.13 5.98
C GLU A 62 10.71 5.43 5.22
N ALA A 63 11.25 5.57 4.01
CA ALA A 63 10.99 6.71 3.13
C ALA A 63 9.50 6.84 2.78
N GLY A 64 8.85 5.70 2.52
CA GLY A 64 7.42 5.59 2.24
C GLY A 64 6.49 5.71 3.45
N GLY A 65 7.02 5.78 4.68
CA GLY A 65 6.23 5.85 5.91
C GLY A 65 5.43 4.58 6.22
N GLY A 66 5.84 3.43 5.67
CA GLY A 66 5.24 2.12 5.94
C GLY A 66 6.15 1.21 6.76
N VAL A 67 5.94 -0.10 6.64
CA VAL A 67 6.67 -1.13 7.38
C VAL A 67 7.44 -2.03 6.42
N SER A 68 8.67 -2.41 6.80
CA SER A 68 9.42 -3.47 6.16
C SER A 68 9.43 -4.76 6.98
N ARG A 69 9.33 -5.90 6.31
CA ARG A 69 9.56 -7.23 6.90
C ARG A 69 10.31 -8.13 5.93
N ILE A 70 11.17 -8.99 6.46
CA ILE A 70 11.84 -10.04 5.70
C ILE A 70 11.34 -11.38 6.21
N VAL A 71 10.82 -12.22 5.31
CA VAL A 71 10.15 -13.47 5.68
C VAL A 71 10.45 -14.58 4.71
N GLU A 72 10.32 -15.81 5.19
CA GLU A 72 10.28 -16.97 4.30
C GLU A 72 8.97 -16.96 3.49
N ALA A 73 9.01 -17.52 2.29
CA ALA A 73 7.84 -17.56 1.40
C ALA A 73 6.58 -18.11 2.09
N ARG A 74 6.71 -19.14 2.94
CA ARG A 74 5.60 -19.74 3.68
C ARG A 74 4.91 -18.81 4.69
N GLN A 75 5.59 -17.74 5.15
CA GLN A 75 5.06 -16.76 6.11
C GLN A 75 4.49 -15.52 5.41
N LEU A 76 4.59 -15.45 4.08
CA LEU A 76 4.26 -14.27 3.29
C LEU A 76 2.79 -13.85 3.48
N ALA A 77 1.84 -14.78 3.39
CA ALA A 77 0.41 -14.50 3.51
C ALA A 77 0.06 -13.75 4.82
N MET A 78 0.46 -14.34 5.95
CA MET A 78 0.24 -13.76 7.28
C MET A 78 0.93 -12.40 7.42
N THR A 79 2.14 -12.27 6.87
CA THR A 79 2.93 -11.04 6.95
C THR A 79 2.30 -9.92 6.14
N MET A 80 1.80 -10.20 4.94
CA MET A 80 1.10 -9.23 4.10
C MET A 80 -0.13 -8.68 4.80
N GLN A 81 -0.94 -9.54 5.42
CA GLN A 81 -2.12 -9.14 6.19
C GLN A 81 -1.73 -8.28 7.41
N MET A 82 -0.74 -8.72 8.19
CA MET A 82 -0.26 -8.02 9.38
C MET A 82 0.30 -6.64 9.04
N VAL A 83 1.17 -6.56 8.04
CA VAL A 83 1.78 -5.29 7.60
C VAL A 83 0.71 -4.33 7.10
N THR A 84 -0.25 -4.80 6.29
CA THR A 84 -1.36 -3.97 5.80
C THR A 84 -2.19 -3.39 6.95
N LYS A 85 -2.61 -4.25 7.90
CA LYS A 85 -3.41 -3.82 9.06
C LYS A 85 -2.64 -2.84 9.95
N HIS A 86 -1.39 -3.16 10.26
CA HIS A 86 -0.54 -2.34 11.11
C HIS A 86 -0.33 -0.95 10.50
N THR A 87 -0.09 -0.87 9.19
CA THR A 87 0.07 0.41 8.50
C THR A 87 -1.22 1.24 8.48
N VAL A 88 -2.40 0.61 8.39
CA VAL A 88 -3.68 1.34 8.57
C VAL A 88 -3.76 1.94 9.97
N GLN A 89 -3.55 1.14 11.02
CA GLN A 89 -3.62 1.58 12.42
C GLN A 89 -2.63 2.72 12.70
N MET A 90 -1.36 2.55 12.30
CA MET A 90 -0.33 3.57 12.47
C MET A 90 -0.69 4.89 11.79
N THR A 91 -1.21 4.84 10.55
CA THR A 91 -1.55 6.06 9.82
C THR A 91 -2.73 6.79 10.49
N ILE A 92 -3.72 6.05 10.99
CA ILE A 92 -4.83 6.64 11.77
C ILE A 92 -4.31 7.24 13.07
N GLN A 93 -3.45 6.53 13.80
CA GLN A 93 -2.83 7.04 15.03
C GLN A 93 -2.06 8.34 14.77
N GLN A 94 -1.33 8.44 13.65
CA GLN A 94 -0.63 9.65 13.26
C GLN A 94 -1.59 10.83 13.00
N VAL A 95 -2.71 10.58 12.32
CA VAL A 95 -3.73 11.62 12.10
C VAL A 95 -4.34 12.05 13.42
N VAL A 96 -4.75 11.11 14.27
CA VAL A 96 -5.32 11.40 15.60
C VAL A 96 -4.33 12.19 16.46
N ASN A 97 -3.06 11.78 16.51
CA ASN A 97 -2.03 12.52 17.25
C ASN A 97 -1.83 13.93 16.71
N LYS A 98 -1.92 14.14 15.40
CA LYS A 98 -1.83 15.48 14.80
C LYS A 98 -3.01 16.36 15.24
N GLU A 99 -4.22 15.83 15.22
CA GLU A 99 -5.43 16.55 15.67
C GLU A 99 -5.35 16.89 17.16
N LEU A 100 -4.92 15.94 18.01
CA LEU A 100 -4.71 16.18 19.44
C LEU A 100 -3.68 17.28 19.69
N ARG A 101 -2.57 17.28 18.96
CA ARG A 101 -1.54 18.33 19.09
C ARG A 101 -2.09 19.70 18.70
N GLN A 102 -2.91 19.78 17.66
CA GLN A 102 -3.52 21.02 17.20
C GLN A 102 -4.57 21.57 18.17
N LEU A 103 -5.40 20.70 18.76
CA LEU A 103 -6.49 21.11 19.64
C LEU A 103 -6.08 21.28 21.10
N MET A 104 -5.14 20.45 21.57
CA MET A 104 -4.82 20.30 23.00
C MET A 104 -3.33 20.52 23.32
N GLY A 105 -2.47 20.72 22.32
CA GLY A 105 -1.03 20.94 22.52
C GLY A 105 -0.24 19.68 22.93
N THR A 106 -0.88 18.50 22.95
CA THR A 106 -0.26 17.21 23.31
C THR A 106 -0.68 16.11 22.33
N ASP A 107 0.06 15.01 22.27
CA ASP A 107 -0.36 13.77 21.60
C ASP A 107 -1.10 12.83 22.57
N ALA A 108 -1.46 11.64 22.08
CA ALA A 108 -2.07 10.60 22.90
C ALA A 108 -1.23 10.23 24.12
N ASP A 109 0.10 10.19 24.02
CA ASP A 109 0.97 9.74 25.13
C ASP A 109 0.95 10.71 26.31
N GLY A 110 0.72 12.00 26.07
CA GLY A 110 0.54 13.00 27.13
C GLY A 110 -0.86 13.04 27.77
N LEU A 111 -1.80 12.21 27.34
CA LEU A 111 -3.13 12.13 27.94
C LEU A 111 -3.16 11.29 29.24
N PRO A 112 -4.12 11.54 30.15
CA PRO A 112 -4.36 10.65 31.29
C PRO A 112 -4.63 9.19 30.87
N PRO A 113 -4.29 8.19 31.68
CA PRO A 113 -4.43 6.76 31.33
C PRO A 113 -5.80 6.38 30.76
N GLU A 114 -6.90 6.86 31.35
CA GLU A 114 -8.25 6.59 30.88
C GLU A 114 -8.47 7.11 29.45
N LYS A 115 -8.04 8.35 29.18
CA LYS A 115 -8.15 8.97 27.86
C LYS A 115 -7.23 8.34 26.82
N ARG A 116 -6.09 7.79 27.24
CA ARG A 116 -5.22 6.98 26.37
C ARG A 116 -5.92 5.70 25.90
N SER A 117 -6.64 5.04 26.80
CA SER A 117 -7.45 3.87 26.46
C SER A 117 -8.56 4.23 25.48
N ASP A 118 -9.28 5.34 25.72
CA ASP A 118 -10.33 5.83 24.81
C ASP A 118 -9.78 6.07 23.39
N VAL A 119 -8.60 6.70 23.28
CA VAL A 119 -7.96 6.97 21.99
C VAL A 119 -7.50 5.69 21.31
N ALA A 120 -6.91 4.74 22.03
CA ALA A 120 -6.49 3.46 21.47
C ALA A 120 -7.68 2.67 20.90
N GLU A 121 -8.78 2.57 21.66
CA GLU A 121 -10.00 1.89 21.21
C GLU A 121 -10.60 2.57 19.97
N MET A 122 -10.60 3.90 19.95
CA MET A 122 -11.04 4.67 18.78
C MET A 122 -10.18 4.38 17.55
N VAL A 123 -8.85 4.33 17.69
CA VAL A 123 -7.93 4.03 16.58
C VAL A 123 -8.15 2.62 16.04
N ASP A 124 -8.34 1.64 16.91
CA ASP A 124 -8.65 0.27 16.50
C ASP A 124 -9.96 0.17 15.73
N LYS A 125 -11.03 0.80 16.26
CA LYS A 125 -12.33 0.83 15.57
C LYS A 125 -12.23 1.49 14.20
N LEU A 126 -11.55 2.64 14.12
CA LEU A 126 -11.34 3.34 12.85
C LEU A 126 -10.51 2.50 11.87
N GLY A 127 -9.52 1.74 12.35
CA GLY A 127 -8.70 0.87 11.50
C GLY A 127 -9.50 -0.25 10.81
N ASP A 128 -10.46 -0.82 11.53
CA ASP A 128 -11.33 -1.87 11.00
C ASP A 128 -12.40 -1.32 10.04
N GLU A 129 -12.86 -0.08 10.24
CA GLU A 129 -13.93 0.56 9.45
C GLU A 129 -13.42 1.40 8.26
N ALA A 130 -12.15 1.83 8.26
CA ALA A 130 -11.61 2.70 7.22
C ALA A 130 -11.64 2.04 5.83
N ALA A 131 -11.96 2.83 4.79
CA ALA A 131 -11.83 2.38 3.42
C ALA A 131 -10.33 2.18 3.08
N LEU A 132 -9.99 1.15 2.32
CA LEU A 132 -8.61 0.83 1.95
C LEU A 132 -8.45 0.69 0.44
N GLN A 133 -7.49 1.40 -0.13
CA GLN A 133 -7.00 1.18 -1.49
C GLN A 133 -5.58 0.63 -1.39
N LEU A 134 -5.41 -0.58 -1.90
CA LEU A 134 -4.16 -1.31 -1.84
C LEU A 134 -3.65 -1.60 -3.25
N VAL A 135 -2.40 -1.27 -3.51
CA VAL A 135 -1.71 -1.72 -4.72
C VAL A 135 -0.65 -2.72 -4.33
N VAL A 136 -0.82 -3.98 -4.72
CA VAL A 136 0.17 -5.04 -4.50
C VAL A 136 1.11 -5.05 -5.70
N VAL A 137 2.39 -4.80 -5.45
CA VAL A 137 3.43 -4.69 -6.48
C VAL A 137 4.38 -5.87 -6.31
N ILE A 138 4.44 -6.75 -7.30
CA ILE A 138 5.06 -8.07 -7.19
C ILE A 138 6.29 -8.13 -8.09
N ASP A 139 7.41 -8.48 -7.49
CA ASP A 139 8.62 -8.83 -8.22
C ASP A 139 8.42 -10.16 -8.96
N THR A 140 8.64 -10.12 -10.27
CA THR A 140 8.64 -11.27 -11.17
C THR A 140 9.98 -11.37 -11.90
N SER A 141 11.07 -10.93 -11.28
CA SER A 141 12.43 -11.17 -11.78
C SER A 141 12.76 -12.67 -11.77
N ALA A 142 13.87 -13.04 -12.42
CA ALA A 142 14.26 -14.45 -12.57
C ALA A 142 14.42 -15.19 -11.22
N SER A 143 14.88 -14.52 -10.16
CA SER A 143 15.07 -15.11 -8.82
C SER A 143 13.75 -15.48 -8.12
N MET A 144 12.63 -14.92 -8.58
CA MET A 144 11.31 -15.18 -8.01
C MET A 144 10.69 -16.49 -8.49
N HIS A 145 11.26 -17.16 -9.51
CA HIS A 145 10.68 -18.34 -10.16
C HIS A 145 10.07 -19.36 -9.18
N ASP A 146 10.84 -19.79 -8.17
CA ASP A 146 10.42 -20.82 -7.22
C ASP A 146 9.52 -20.27 -6.10
N LYS A 147 9.50 -18.95 -5.89
CA LYS A 147 8.71 -18.23 -4.87
C LYS A 147 7.32 -17.87 -5.39
N LEU A 148 7.16 -17.67 -6.70
CA LEU A 148 5.89 -17.22 -7.31
C LEU A 148 4.68 -18.11 -6.99
N PRO A 149 4.78 -19.46 -6.92
CA PRO A 149 3.65 -20.29 -6.48
C PRO A 149 3.14 -19.91 -5.09
N THR A 150 4.04 -19.67 -4.14
CA THR A 150 3.67 -19.27 -2.78
C THR A 150 3.16 -17.83 -2.72
N VAL A 151 3.73 -16.93 -3.53
CA VAL A 151 3.23 -15.56 -3.68
C VAL A 151 1.78 -15.54 -4.17
N ARG A 152 1.43 -16.41 -5.13
CA ARG A 152 0.05 -16.54 -5.63
C ARG A 152 -0.94 -16.92 -4.52
N GLU A 153 -0.60 -17.93 -3.74
CA GLU A 153 -1.46 -18.34 -2.61
C GLU A 153 -1.51 -17.25 -1.53
N ALA A 154 -0.41 -16.56 -1.25
CA ALA A 154 -0.39 -15.45 -0.31
C ALA A 154 -1.29 -14.28 -0.73
N ILE A 155 -1.37 -13.98 -2.03
CA ILE A 155 -2.29 -12.95 -2.55
C ILE A 155 -3.75 -13.39 -2.41
N ARG A 156 -4.04 -14.68 -2.65
CA ARG A 156 -5.38 -15.25 -2.42
C ARG A 156 -5.79 -15.09 -0.96
N ASP A 157 -4.90 -15.45 -0.04
CA ASP A 157 -5.15 -15.34 1.40
C ASP A 157 -5.26 -13.89 1.86
N LEU A 158 -4.45 -12.99 1.30
CA LEU A 158 -4.60 -11.56 1.56
C LEU A 158 -5.99 -11.07 1.15
N LYS A 159 -6.50 -11.47 -0.01
CA LYS A 159 -7.87 -11.12 -0.44
C LYS A 159 -8.91 -11.57 0.59
N ILE A 160 -8.83 -12.82 1.05
CA ILE A 160 -9.74 -13.34 2.08
C ILE A 160 -9.64 -12.49 3.36
N GLY A 161 -8.43 -12.12 3.78
CA GLY A 161 -8.22 -11.22 4.92
C GLY A 161 -8.82 -9.83 4.74
N LEU A 162 -8.79 -9.29 3.52
CA LEU A 162 -9.43 -8.01 3.18
C LEU A 162 -10.95 -8.11 3.16
N ASP A 163 -11.52 -9.24 2.70
CA ASP A 163 -12.96 -9.51 2.67
C ASP A 163 -13.58 -9.59 4.06
N VAL A 164 -12.80 -9.94 5.09
CA VAL A 164 -13.27 -9.99 6.50
C VAL A 164 -13.37 -8.59 7.13
N ARG A 165 -12.73 -7.57 6.56
CA ARG A 165 -12.77 -6.20 7.12
C ARG A 165 -14.17 -5.59 6.99
N LYS A 166 -14.54 -4.74 7.96
CA LYS A 166 -15.80 -3.98 7.92
C LYS A 166 -15.74 -2.87 6.88
N GLY A 167 -14.59 -2.20 6.78
CA GLY A 167 -14.35 -1.14 5.81
C GLY A 167 -14.23 -1.68 4.38
N GLN A 168 -14.73 -0.91 3.42
CA GLN A 168 -14.59 -1.23 2.00
C GLN A 168 -13.11 -1.33 1.62
N HIS A 169 -12.79 -2.21 0.67
CA HIS A 169 -11.46 -2.29 0.12
C HIS A 169 -11.49 -2.34 -1.42
N GLN A 170 -10.43 -1.90 -2.05
CA GLN A 170 -10.14 -2.09 -3.47
C GLN A 170 -8.66 -2.47 -3.58
N ALA A 171 -8.37 -3.51 -4.36
CA ALA A 171 -7.01 -3.95 -4.60
C ALA A 171 -6.69 -3.91 -6.10
N ALA A 172 -5.50 -3.44 -6.44
CA ALA A 172 -4.89 -3.58 -7.76
C ALA A 172 -3.60 -4.38 -7.64
N ILE A 173 -3.24 -5.08 -8.72
CA ILE A 173 -2.04 -5.93 -8.76
C ILE A 173 -1.16 -5.53 -9.94
N LEU A 174 0.11 -5.26 -9.64
CA LEU A 174 1.13 -4.94 -10.62
C LEU A 174 2.27 -5.95 -10.51
N THR A 175 2.93 -6.19 -11.63
CA THR A 175 4.16 -6.98 -11.68
C THR A 175 5.30 -6.16 -12.26
N PHE A 176 6.51 -6.39 -11.76
CA PHE A 176 7.73 -5.83 -12.33
C PHE A 176 8.82 -6.92 -12.40
N PRO A 177 9.52 -7.07 -13.51
CA PRO A 177 9.38 -6.27 -14.73
C PRO A 177 8.07 -6.58 -15.47
N GLY A 178 7.68 -5.67 -16.36
CA GLY A 178 6.50 -5.82 -17.20
C GLY A 178 6.70 -6.78 -18.37
N GLN A 179 5.62 -7.08 -19.08
CA GLN A 179 5.64 -7.84 -20.33
C GLN A 179 6.13 -6.97 -21.49
N GLN A 180 6.61 -7.62 -22.56
CA GLN A 180 6.98 -6.98 -23.83
C GLN A 180 8.01 -5.82 -23.70
N GLY A 181 8.86 -5.86 -22.68
CA GLY A 181 9.91 -4.86 -22.47
C GLY A 181 9.48 -3.62 -21.68
N GLU A 182 8.23 -3.60 -21.18
CA GLU A 182 7.79 -2.58 -20.22
C GLU A 182 8.43 -2.80 -18.84
N ASP A 183 8.61 -1.73 -18.08
CA ASP A 183 9.13 -1.83 -16.71
C ASP A 183 8.08 -2.40 -15.73
N VAL A 184 6.78 -2.22 -16.00
CA VAL A 184 5.70 -2.59 -15.09
C VAL A 184 4.45 -3.00 -15.86
N SER A 185 3.80 -4.10 -15.47
CA SER A 185 2.52 -4.51 -16.03
C SER A 185 1.40 -4.44 -14.99
N VAL A 186 0.23 -3.95 -15.39
CA VAL A 186 -1.00 -3.99 -14.57
C VAL A 186 -1.68 -5.32 -14.84
N VAL A 187 -1.70 -6.19 -13.83
CA VAL A 187 -2.31 -7.53 -13.90
C VAL A 187 -3.79 -7.46 -13.60
N ALA A 188 -4.15 -6.65 -12.62
CA ALA A 188 -5.53 -6.35 -12.28
C ALA A 188 -5.62 -4.88 -11.87
N ASP A 189 -6.55 -4.14 -12.47
CA ASP A 189 -6.92 -2.81 -11.99
C ASP A 189 -7.73 -2.91 -10.69
N PHE A 190 -8.04 -1.77 -10.06
CA PHE A 190 -8.76 -1.72 -8.80
C PHE A 190 -10.09 -2.49 -8.87
N THR A 191 -10.13 -3.60 -8.15
CA THR A 191 -11.28 -4.49 -8.11
C THR A 191 -11.48 -5.06 -6.71
N GLN A 192 -12.72 -5.42 -6.40
CA GLN A 192 -13.06 -6.26 -5.24
C GLN A 192 -13.03 -7.76 -5.61
N GLN A 193 -12.99 -8.07 -6.91
CA GLN A 193 -13.08 -9.40 -7.47
C GLN A 193 -11.94 -9.61 -8.48
N ALA A 194 -10.69 -9.68 -7.98
CA ALA A 194 -9.55 -10.00 -8.83
C ALA A 194 -9.71 -11.42 -9.37
N ASN A 195 -9.67 -11.57 -10.70
CA ASN A 195 -9.70 -12.88 -11.34
C ASN A 195 -8.37 -13.59 -11.11
N LEU A 196 -8.43 -14.70 -10.40
CA LEU A 196 -7.25 -15.47 -10.01
C LEU A 196 -6.54 -16.10 -11.22
N VAL A 197 -7.26 -16.39 -12.30
CA VAL A 197 -6.70 -16.98 -13.51
C VAL A 197 -5.79 -15.98 -14.23
N ASP A 198 -6.19 -14.72 -14.29
CA ASP A 198 -5.40 -13.65 -14.91
C ASP A 198 -4.13 -13.38 -14.08
N LEU A 199 -4.25 -13.43 -12.75
CA LEU A 199 -3.11 -13.37 -11.83
C LEU A 199 -2.10 -14.52 -12.08
N MET A 200 -2.60 -15.74 -12.26
CA MET A 200 -1.74 -16.91 -12.51
C MET A 200 -0.99 -16.82 -13.84
N ASN A 201 -1.62 -16.29 -14.89
CA ASN A 201 -1.01 -16.16 -16.22
C ASN A 201 0.03 -15.05 -16.29
N ALA A 202 -0.14 -13.98 -15.50
CA ALA A 202 0.74 -12.81 -15.53
C ALA A 202 2.05 -12.98 -14.73
N LEU A 203 2.05 -13.84 -13.70
CA LEU A 203 3.22 -14.06 -12.85
C LEU A 203 4.20 -15.04 -13.50
N ARG A 204 5.01 -14.54 -14.44
CA ARG A 204 6.10 -15.27 -15.09
C ARG A 204 7.44 -14.61 -14.76
N ALA A 205 8.36 -15.38 -14.19
CA ALA A 205 9.67 -14.91 -13.83
C ALA A 205 10.52 -14.60 -15.07
N ASN A 206 10.94 -13.34 -15.26
CA ASN A 206 11.85 -12.93 -16.33
C ASN A 206 12.48 -11.56 -15.99
N GLY A 207 13.66 -11.26 -16.55
CA GLY A 207 14.24 -9.92 -16.53
C GLY A 207 14.79 -9.44 -15.18
N GLY A 208 15.07 -8.14 -15.10
CA GLY A 208 15.62 -7.45 -13.93
C GLY A 208 14.55 -6.81 -13.04
N THR A 209 14.95 -5.88 -12.17
CA THR A 209 14.16 -5.44 -11.02
C THR A 209 13.95 -3.91 -11.01
N PRO A 210 13.03 -3.37 -11.86
CA PRO A 210 12.74 -1.94 -11.93
C PRO A 210 11.79 -1.47 -10.80
N THR A 211 12.26 -1.56 -9.56
CA THR A 211 11.49 -1.26 -8.34
C THR A 211 10.99 0.19 -8.29
N GLY A 212 11.82 1.17 -8.66
CA GLY A 212 11.43 2.59 -8.69
C GLY A 212 10.25 2.86 -9.62
N PRO A 213 10.34 2.48 -10.92
CA PRO A 213 9.22 2.58 -11.85
C PRO A 213 7.95 1.88 -11.38
N ALA A 214 8.07 0.74 -10.68
CA ALA A 214 6.94 0.02 -10.12
C ALA A 214 6.21 0.81 -9.03
N ILE A 215 6.96 1.42 -8.10
CA ILE A 215 6.39 2.30 -7.05
C ILE A 215 5.76 3.55 -7.70
N GLU A 216 6.39 4.15 -8.69
CA GLU A 216 5.86 5.32 -9.41
C GLU A 216 4.54 5.02 -10.14
N LYS A 217 4.45 3.86 -10.81
CA LYS A 217 3.22 3.41 -11.47
C LYS A 217 2.10 3.19 -10.45
N ALA A 218 2.37 2.48 -9.35
CA ALA A 218 1.42 2.26 -8.27
C ALA A 218 0.94 3.58 -7.64
N THR A 219 1.87 4.52 -7.44
CA THR A 219 1.58 5.87 -6.93
C THR A 219 0.64 6.62 -7.86
N ARG A 220 0.88 6.58 -9.17
CA ARG A 220 -0.02 7.21 -10.17
C ARG A 220 -1.42 6.62 -10.13
N MET A 221 -1.55 5.29 -10.07
CA MET A 221 -2.86 4.63 -9.99
C MET A 221 -3.65 5.07 -8.75
N LEU A 222 -3.00 5.09 -7.58
CA LEU A 222 -3.63 5.55 -6.33
C LEU A 222 -3.96 7.05 -6.33
N SER A 223 -3.20 7.84 -7.09
CA SER A 223 -3.37 9.30 -7.16
C SER A 223 -4.43 9.71 -8.18
N GLN A 224 -4.57 9.01 -9.31
CA GLN A 224 -5.59 9.30 -10.33
C GLN A 224 -7.01 9.13 -9.78
N GLN A 225 -7.22 8.20 -8.86
CA GLN A 225 -8.51 8.09 -8.15
C GLN A 225 -8.80 9.25 -7.17
N LEU A 226 -7.83 10.14 -6.88
CA LEU A 226 -8.13 11.41 -6.20
C LEU A 226 -8.90 12.36 -7.11
N ILE A 227 -8.68 12.28 -8.43
CA ILE A 227 -9.25 13.17 -9.44
C ILE A 227 -10.63 12.66 -9.90
N GLU A 228 -10.85 11.33 -9.88
CA GLU A 228 -12.09 10.71 -10.34
C GLU A 228 -13.24 10.70 -9.32
N ARG A 229 -13.02 11.15 -8.07
CA ARG A 229 -14.15 11.45 -7.16
C ARG A 229 -14.86 12.71 -7.68
N PRO A 230 -16.07 12.63 -8.27
CA PRO A 230 -16.81 13.85 -8.56
C PRO A 230 -17.15 14.49 -7.23
N ALA A 231 -17.01 15.81 -7.13
CA ALA A 231 -17.76 16.56 -6.13
C ALA A 231 -19.22 16.13 -6.28
N ASN A 232 -19.77 15.47 -5.27
CA ASN A 232 -21.20 15.23 -5.23
C ASN A 232 -21.87 16.61 -5.32
N ARG A 233 -22.47 16.87 -6.48
CA ARG A 233 -23.54 17.84 -6.64
C ARG A 233 -24.65 17.39 -5.71
N GLU A 234 -24.75 18.03 -4.55
CA GLU A 234 -26.06 18.33 -4.01
C GLU A 234 -26.61 19.45 -4.89
N ASP A 235 -27.43 19.03 -5.85
CA ASP A 235 -28.26 19.89 -6.67
C ASP A 235 -29.41 20.39 -5.78
N ASP A 236 -29.13 21.44 -5.01
CA ASP A 236 -30.15 22.28 -4.41
C ASP A 236 -30.14 23.63 -5.14
N GLY A 237 -30.96 23.70 -6.19
CA GLY A 237 -31.82 24.85 -6.47
C GLY A 237 -31.18 26.21 -6.74
N ASP A 238 -31.23 26.56 -8.04
CA ASP A 238 -31.60 27.89 -8.56
C ASP A 238 -30.68 29.09 -8.24
N GLY A 239 -30.17 29.74 -9.30
CA GLY A 239 -29.49 31.03 -9.17
C GLY A 239 -28.31 31.21 -10.11
N ASP A 240 -28.63 31.60 -11.33
CA ASP A 240 -27.75 32.21 -12.33
C ASP A 240 -26.72 33.21 -11.72
N MET A 241 -25.48 33.17 -12.23
CA MET A 241 -24.64 34.33 -12.62
C MET A 241 -23.13 34.04 -12.53
N ALA A 242 -22.55 33.86 -13.73
CA ALA A 242 -21.33 34.46 -14.25
C ALA A 242 -20.07 34.67 -13.35
N ALA A 243 -18.97 34.10 -13.84
CA ALA A 243 -17.62 34.69 -13.96
C ALA A 243 -16.86 35.13 -12.69
N TYR A 244 -15.66 34.58 -12.47
CA TYR A 244 -14.42 35.26 -12.88
C TYR A 244 -13.17 34.36 -12.74
N VAL A 245 -12.25 34.56 -13.68
CA VAL A 245 -10.85 34.13 -13.69
C VAL A 245 -10.01 35.24 -13.06
N VAL A 246 -9.22 34.94 -12.02
CA VAL A 246 -7.89 35.54 -11.75
C VAL A 246 -7.03 34.47 -11.07
#